data_AF-A0A2N7PNF5-F1
#
_entry.id   AF-A0A2N7PNF5-F1
#
_cell.length_a   1.000
_cell.length_b   1.000
_cell.length_c   1.000
_cell.angle_alpha   90.00
_cell.angle_beta   90.00
_cell.angle_gamma   90.00
#
_symmetry.space_group_name_H-M   'P 1'
#
loop_
_entity.id
_entity.type
_entity.pdbx_description
1 polymer ?
#
loop_
_entity_poly.entity_id
_entity_poly.type
_entity_poly.pdbx_seq_one_letter_code
_entity_poly.pdbx_strand_id
1 'polypeptide(L)'
;MQILLKLKIFIIFLFFGFLSLSFSQDKIDINKATVEELEKLPGIGPKIAQNIIEYREKNGPFKSIEELLKVKGIGPKKLKLLKRYLEIEKETSYSTNLTTSKENQNGLEIYYYKDEKGIIHYTQFPETVPPKYKNSLKKFQ
;
A
#
# COMPACT_ATOMS: atom_id res chain seq x y z
N MET A 1 -37.57 35.30 -19.20
CA MET A 1 -36.12 35.01 -19.16
C MET A 1 -35.50 35.12 -17.76
N GLN A 2 -35.84 36.14 -16.96
CA GLN A 2 -35.27 36.37 -15.61
C GLN A 2 -35.60 35.28 -14.54
N ILE A 3 -36.77 34.61 -14.61
CA ILE A 3 -37.17 33.55 -13.66
C ILE A 3 -36.38 32.23 -13.86
N LEU A 4 -36.06 31.87 -15.11
CA LEU A 4 -35.23 30.69 -15.40
C LEU A 4 -33.78 30.84 -14.90
N LEU A 5 -33.28 32.08 -14.82
CA LEU A 5 -31.93 32.38 -14.34
C LEU A 5 -31.83 32.24 -12.81
N LYS A 6 -32.84 32.71 -12.07
CA LYS A 6 -32.91 32.59 -10.60
C LYS A 6 -33.12 31.14 -10.13
N LEU A 7 -33.87 30.32 -10.88
CA LEU A 7 -34.09 28.91 -10.56
C LEU A 7 -32.84 28.05 -10.79
N LYS A 8 -32.04 28.34 -11.83
CA LYS A 8 -30.73 27.70 -12.06
C LYS A 8 -29.71 28.06 -10.98
N ILE A 9 -29.68 29.31 -10.54
CA ILE A 9 -28.80 29.76 -9.43
C ILE A 9 -29.19 29.09 -8.11
N PHE A 10 -30.48 28.92 -7.84
CA PHE A 10 -30.96 28.20 -6.66
C PHE A 10 -30.63 26.69 -6.71
N ILE A 11 -30.75 26.04 -7.89
CA ILE A 11 -30.35 24.64 -8.09
C ILE A 11 -28.82 24.47 -7.97
N ILE A 12 -28.03 25.42 -8.46
CA ILE A 12 -26.57 25.42 -8.27
C ILE A 12 -26.23 25.51 -6.78
N PHE A 13 -26.91 26.34 -5.99
CA PHE A 13 -26.72 26.37 -4.52
C PHE A 13 -27.23 25.11 -3.81
N LEU A 14 -28.26 24.44 -4.33
CA LEU A 14 -28.75 23.15 -3.82
C LEU A 14 -27.85 21.96 -4.20
N PHE A 15 -27.12 22.07 -5.31
CA PHE A 15 -26.08 21.10 -5.72
C PHE A 15 -24.70 21.40 -5.13
N PHE A 16 -24.37 22.65 -4.82
CA PHE A 16 -23.10 23.02 -4.19
C PHE A 16 -23.10 22.82 -2.68
N GLY A 17 -24.27 22.74 -2.03
CA GLY A 17 -24.39 22.47 -0.60
C GLY A 17 -24.26 21.00 -0.20
N PHE A 18 -24.22 20.07 -1.16
CA PHE A 18 -24.20 18.63 -0.89
C PHE A 18 -23.14 17.88 -1.71
N LEU A 19 -21.99 18.51 -1.94
CA LEU A 19 -20.79 17.74 -2.28
C LEU A 19 -19.88 17.68 -1.05
N SER A 20 -20.38 17.02 -0.01
CA SER A 20 -19.52 16.46 1.03
C SER A 20 -18.71 15.33 0.38
N LEU A 21 -17.62 15.68 -0.31
CA LEU A 21 -16.54 14.74 -0.51
C LEU A 21 -16.09 14.35 0.90
N SER A 22 -16.49 13.15 1.34
CA SER A 22 -15.87 12.50 2.49
C SER A 22 -14.39 12.37 2.18
N PHE A 23 -13.59 13.34 2.63
CA PHE A 23 -12.15 13.32 2.52
C PHE A 23 -11.66 12.26 3.52
N SER A 24 -11.66 10.99 3.10
CA SER A 24 -10.79 10.01 3.75
C SER A 24 -9.38 10.47 3.44
N GLN A 25 -8.72 11.09 4.41
CA GLN A 25 -7.31 11.46 4.24
C GLN A 25 -6.50 10.18 4.38
N ASP A 26 -6.37 9.49 3.25
CA ASP A 26 -5.53 8.30 3.15
C ASP A 26 -4.11 8.68 3.55
N LYS A 27 -3.48 7.82 4.35
CA LYS A 27 -2.12 8.05 4.80
C LYS A 27 -1.17 7.99 3.62
N ILE A 28 -0.08 8.72 3.74
CA ILE A 28 0.97 8.77 2.74
C ILE A 28 2.05 7.76 3.15
N ASP A 29 2.37 6.82 2.26
CA ASP A 29 3.52 5.94 2.43
C ASP A 29 4.83 6.73 2.26
N ILE A 30 5.56 6.89 3.35
CA ILE A 30 6.81 7.66 3.40
C ILE A 30 7.90 7.11 2.45
N ASN A 31 7.84 5.81 2.12
CA ASN A 31 8.81 5.16 1.24
C ASN A 31 8.50 5.33 -0.25
N LYS A 32 7.25 5.66 -0.58
CA LYS A 32 6.78 5.79 -1.98
C LYS A 32 6.42 7.21 -2.37
N ALA A 33 6.11 8.06 -1.40
CA ALA A 33 5.64 9.43 -1.64
C ALA A 33 6.58 10.25 -2.51
N THR A 34 6.02 11.07 -3.39
CA THR A 34 6.77 12.09 -4.15
C THR A 34 7.05 13.32 -3.29
N VAL A 35 7.89 14.24 -3.77
CA VAL A 35 8.16 15.51 -3.09
C VAL A 35 6.86 16.31 -2.92
N GLU A 36 6.05 16.38 -3.96
CA GLU A 36 4.78 17.13 -3.98
C GLU A 36 3.75 16.53 -3.01
N GLU A 37 3.76 15.21 -2.83
CA GLU A 37 2.90 14.54 -1.85
C GLU A 37 3.37 14.80 -0.42
N LEU A 38 4.67 14.79 -0.18
CA LEU A 38 5.26 15.11 1.13
C LEU A 38 5.01 16.57 1.52
N GLU A 39 5.04 17.50 0.57
CA GLU A 39 4.74 18.92 0.82
C GLU A 39 3.30 19.20 1.24
N LYS A 40 2.35 18.28 0.95
CA LYS A 40 0.98 18.39 1.46
C LYS A 40 0.89 18.12 2.98
N LEU A 41 1.95 17.57 3.58
CA LEU A 41 1.97 17.27 5.00
C LEU A 41 2.15 18.54 5.83
N PRO A 42 1.40 18.68 6.93
CA PRO A 42 1.50 19.85 7.81
C PRO A 42 2.91 20.02 8.38
N GLY A 43 3.52 21.16 8.07
CA GLY A 43 4.86 21.52 8.55
C GLY A 43 6.01 20.93 7.73
N ILE A 44 5.73 20.37 6.55
CA ILE A 44 6.72 19.94 5.57
C ILE A 44 6.69 20.93 4.39
N GLY A 45 7.80 21.64 4.21
CA GLY A 45 8.02 22.44 3.00
C GLY A 45 9.06 21.79 2.09
N PRO A 46 9.37 22.40 0.93
CA PRO A 46 10.19 21.80 -0.13
C PRO A 46 11.53 21.27 0.36
N LYS A 47 12.21 22.02 1.24
CA LYS A 47 13.51 21.61 1.76
C LYS A 47 13.44 20.37 2.66
N ILE A 48 12.38 20.23 3.45
CA ILE A 48 12.21 19.07 4.32
C ILE A 48 11.78 17.85 3.50
N ALA A 49 10.88 18.05 2.52
CA ALA A 49 10.50 17.00 1.59
C ALA A 49 11.72 16.42 0.85
N GLN A 50 12.58 17.27 0.30
CA GLN A 50 13.85 16.84 -0.31
C GLN A 50 14.73 16.07 0.66
N ASN A 51 14.91 16.54 1.91
CA ASN A 51 15.72 15.83 2.89
C ASN A 51 15.17 14.43 3.21
N ILE A 52 13.85 14.20 3.14
CA ILE A 52 13.23 12.88 3.32
C ILE A 52 13.61 11.95 2.15
N ILE A 53 13.50 12.46 0.91
CA ILE A 53 13.89 11.71 -0.29
C ILE A 53 15.37 11.34 -0.25
N GLU A 54 16.25 12.33 -0.03
CA GLU A 54 17.69 12.13 0.09
C GLU A 54 18.03 11.11 1.18
N TYR A 55 17.32 11.15 2.32
CA TYR A 55 17.54 10.20 3.40
C TYR A 55 17.21 8.76 2.96
N ARG A 56 16.05 8.51 2.33
CA ARG A 56 15.66 7.14 1.93
C ARG A 56 16.49 6.61 0.75
N GLU A 57 16.98 7.49 -0.12
CA GLU A 57 17.90 7.12 -1.20
C GLU A 57 19.28 6.72 -0.66
N LYS A 58 19.78 7.44 0.35
CA LYS A 58 21.12 7.20 0.91
C LYS A 58 21.16 6.06 1.93
N ASN A 59 20.12 5.93 2.75
CA ASN A 59 20.11 5.01 3.90
C ASN A 59 19.18 3.81 3.70
N GLY A 60 18.50 3.73 2.55
CA GLY A 60 17.44 2.77 2.31
C GLY A 60 16.08 3.20 2.88
N PRO A 61 15.04 2.39 2.67
CA PRO A 61 13.68 2.72 3.08
C PRO A 61 13.56 2.87 4.61
N PHE A 62 12.66 3.75 5.04
CA PHE A 62 12.28 3.90 6.43
C PHE A 62 11.62 2.61 6.93
N LYS A 63 12.12 2.08 8.04
CA LYS A 63 11.57 0.86 8.70
C LYS A 63 10.51 1.20 9.74
N SER A 64 10.50 2.44 10.21
CA SER A 64 9.53 2.97 11.16
C SER A 64 9.38 4.47 10.96
N ILE A 65 8.22 5.02 11.36
CA ILE A 65 7.97 6.46 11.25
C ILE A 65 8.94 7.25 12.17
N GLU A 66 9.39 6.63 13.26
CA GLU A 66 10.36 7.18 14.21
C GLU A 66 11.71 7.53 13.57
N GLU A 67 12.11 6.83 12.50
CA GLU A 67 13.35 7.10 11.79
C GLU A 67 13.38 8.47 11.10
N LEU A 68 12.21 9.12 10.92
CA LEU A 68 12.16 10.51 10.45
C LEU A 68 12.88 11.49 11.38
N LEU A 69 13.14 11.15 12.65
CA LEU A 69 13.99 11.97 13.53
C LEU A 69 15.44 12.08 13.05
N LYS A 70 15.88 11.17 12.18
CA LYS A 70 17.21 11.20 11.56
C LYS A 70 17.25 12.17 10.35
N VAL A 71 16.09 12.66 9.90
CA VAL A 71 15.99 13.62 8.79
C VAL A 71 16.16 15.05 9.30
N LYS A 72 17.09 15.78 8.69
CA LYS A 72 17.34 17.18 9.04
C LYS A 72 16.07 18.02 8.87
N GLY A 73 15.68 18.72 9.94
CA GLY A 73 14.49 19.59 9.95
C GLY A 73 13.23 18.94 10.51
N ILE A 74 13.27 17.65 10.87
CA ILE A 74 12.19 16.94 11.56
C ILE A 74 12.60 16.67 13.01
N GLY A 75 11.96 17.38 13.95
CA GLY A 75 12.11 17.15 15.38
C GLY A 75 10.90 16.43 16.01
N PRO A 76 10.95 16.12 17.31
CA PRO A 76 9.89 15.37 18.00
C PRO A 76 8.49 15.98 17.87
N LYS A 77 8.39 17.32 17.90
CA LYS A 77 7.11 18.03 17.71
C LYS A 77 6.51 17.77 16.33
N LYS A 78 7.32 17.84 15.27
CA LYS A 78 6.89 17.55 13.90
C LYS A 78 6.54 16.08 13.73
N LEU A 79 7.40 15.18 14.20
CA LEU A 79 7.15 13.73 14.15
C LEU A 79 5.77 13.38 14.75
N LYS A 80 5.47 13.90 15.95
CA LYS A 80 4.18 13.66 16.62
C LYS A 80 2.99 14.09 15.76
N LEU A 81 3.13 15.16 15.00
CA LEU A 81 2.09 15.69 14.12
C LEU A 81 1.96 14.84 12.85
N LEU A 82 3.09 14.44 12.26
CA LEU A 82 3.16 13.64 11.03
C LEU A 82 2.65 12.21 11.19
N LYS A 83 2.78 11.60 12.38
CA LYS A 83 2.35 10.22 12.66
C LYS A 83 0.91 9.89 12.27
N ARG A 84 0.01 10.88 12.23
CA ARG A 84 -1.39 10.68 11.84
C ARG A 84 -1.59 10.60 10.32
N TYR A 85 -0.65 11.13 9.54
CA TYR A 85 -0.73 11.28 8.10
C TYR A 85 0.17 10.29 7.36
N LEU A 86 1.05 9.59 8.08
CA LEU A 86 2.06 8.74 7.48
C LEU A 86 1.81 7.27 7.81
N GLU A 87 2.18 6.44 6.86
CA GLU A 87 2.35 5.02 7.03
C GLU A 87 3.63 4.54 6.36
N ILE A 88 3.98 3.30 6.66
CA ILE A 88 4.92 2.52 5.89
C ILE A 88 4.09 1.35 5.42
N GLU A 89 3.89 1.24 4.11
CA GLU A 89 3.31 0.04 3.57
C GLU A 89 4.25 -1.08 3.96
N LYS A 90 3.80 -1.93 4.87
CA LYS A 90 4.46 -3.21 5.04
C LYS A 90 4.15 -3.91 3.72
N GLU A 91 5.18 -4.30 2.99
CA GLU A 91 5.07 -5.46 2.11
C GLU A 91 4.65 -6.62 3.01
N THR A 92 3.36 -6.65 3.31
CA THR A 92 2.71 -7.77 3.92
C THR A 92 2.99 -8.86 2.91
N SER A 93 3.68 -9.91 3.35
CA SER A 93 3.96 -11.10 2.55
C SER A 93 2.64 -11.80 2.21
N TYR A 94 1.84 -11.12 1.40
CA TYR A 94 0.61 -11.50 0.74
C TYR A 94 0.81 -11.10 -0.72
N SER A 95 1.83 -11.68 -1.37
CA SER A 95 1.75 -12.03 -2.78
C SER A 95 0.73 -13.15 -2.95
N THR A 96 -0.52 -12.89 -2.55
CA THR A 96 -1.66 -13.78 -2.72
C THR A 96 -2.83 -12.86 -3.03
N ASN A 97 -3.23 -12.84 -4.31
CA ASN A 97 -4.51 -12.32 -4.81
C ASN A 97 -4.58 -10.87 -5.34
N LEU A 98 -3.68 -10.45 -6.25
CA LEU A 98 -3.93 -9.34 -7.17
C LEU A 98 -3.56 -9.68 -8.63
N THR A 99 -4.17 -10.75 -9.14
CA THR A 99 -4.49 -10.89 -10.58
C THR A 99 -5.82 -11.60 -10.75
N THR A 100 -6.92 -10.96 -10.34
CA THR A 100 -8.27 -11.36 -10.77
C THR A 100 -8.99 -10.16 -11.35
N SER A 101 -8.46 -9.65 -12.45
CA SER A 101 -9.24 -8.92 -13.45
C SER A 101 -9.32 -9.77 -14.71
N LYS A 102 -10.32 -10.66 -14.69
CA LYS A 102 -10.91 -11.42 -15.81
C LYS A 102 -10.02 -12.49 -16.48
N GLU A 103 -10.42 -13.74 -16.22
CA GLU A 103 -10.18 -14.95 -17.02
C GLU A 103 -8.81 -15.65 -16.92
N ASN A 104 -8.50 -16.19 -15.73
CA ASN A 104 -7.89 -17.53 -15.56
C ASN A 104 -8.30 -18.08 -14.16
N GLN A 105 -8.93 -19.25 -14.10
CA GLN A 105 -9.53 -19.83 -12.89
C GLN A 105 -8.57 -20.65 -12.02
N ASN A 106 -7.27 -20.66 -12.31
CA ASN A 106 -6.30 -21.43 -11.52
C ASN A 106 -5.47 -20.50 -10.64
N GLY A 107 -5.97 -20.25 -9.42
CA GLY A 107 -5.09 -19.82 -8.33
C GLY A 107 -3.91 -20.78 -8.22
N LEU A 108 -2.76 -20.29 -7.74
CA LEU A 108 -1.54 -21.10 -7.61
C LEU A 108 -1.82 -22.33 -6.73
N GLU A 109 -2.08 -23.47 -7.36
CA GLU A 109 -2.32 -24.72 -6.65
C GLU A 109 -0.99 -25.27 -6.14
N ILE A 110 -0.75 -25.13 -4.84
CA ILE A 110 0.40 -25.71 -4.19
C ILE A 110 0.06 -27.14 -3.75
N TYR A 111 0.96 -28.05 -4.03
CA TYR A 111 0.96 -29.42 -3.53
C TYR A 111 2.16 -29.64 -2.62
N TYR A 112 2.08 -30.69 -1.81
CA TYR A 112 3.21 -31.16 -1.03
C TYR A 112 3.29 -32.70 -1.02
N TYR A 113 4.50 -33.24 -0.89
CA TYR A 113 4.75 -34.68 -0.72
C TYR A 113 5.81 -34.92 0.36
N LYS A 114 5.84 -36.13 0.93
CA LYS A 114 6.78 -36.50 2.00
C LYS A 114 7.79 -37.52 1.46
N ASP A 115 9.09 -37.25 1.65
CA ASP A 115 10.16 -38.19 1.24
C ASP A 115 10.42 -39.30 2.28
N GLU A 116 11.36 -40.21 2.00
CA GLU A 116 11.73 -41.31 2.91
C GLU A 116 12.30 -40.85 4.26
N LYS A 117 12.85 -39.63 4.34
CA LYS A 117 13.36 -39.04 5.59
C LYS A 117 12.26 -38.31 6.36
N GLY A 118 11.08 -38.22 5.77
CA GLY A 118 9.93 -37.54 6.31
C GLY A 118 9.90 -36.04 6.09
N ILE A 119 10.73 -35.53 5.19
CA ILE A 119 10.77 -34.10 4.82
C ILE A 119 9.61 -33.81 3.86
N ILE A 120 8.96 -32.66 4.08
CA ILE A 120 7.87 -32.17 3.24
C ILE A 120 8.45 -31.29 2.13
N HIS A 121 8.16 -31.64 0.89
CA HIS A 121 8.54 -30.89 -0.31
C HIS A 121 7.30 -30.24 -0.91
N TYR A 122 7.33 -28.93 -1.15
CA TYR A 122 6.23 -28.19 -1.78
C TYR A 122 6.50 -28.00 -3.28
N THR A 123 5.47 -28.09 -4.11
CA THR A 123 5.57 -27.90 -5.57
C THR A 123 4.29 -27.32 -6.14
N GLN A 124 4.41 -26.53 -7.21
CA GLN A 124 3.29 -26.12 -8.07
C GLN A 124 3.11 -27.05 -9.29
N PHE A 125 4.02 -28.01 -9.45
CA PHE A 125 4.11 -28.95 -10.57
C PHE A 125 3.91 -30.38 -10.05
N PRO A 126 2.67 -30.83 -9.81
CA PRO A 126 2.40 -32.18 -9.29
C PRO A 126 2.90 -33.30 -10.22
N GLU A 127 3.04 -33.02 -11.52
CA GLU A 127 3.55 -33.92 -12.54
C GLU A 127 5.06 -34.16 -12.45
N THR A 128 5.83 -33.23 -11.85
CA THR A 128 7.28 -33.38 -11.69
C THR A 128 7.66 -34.15 -10.43
N VAL A 129 6.68 -34.59 -9.64
CA VAL A 129 6.92 -35.34 -8.40
C VAL A 129 7.49 -36.72 -8.74
N PRO A 130 8.64 -37.13 -8.16
CA PRO A 130 9.20 -38.44 -8.40
C PRO A 130 8.18 -39.56 -8.16
N PRO A 131 8.09 -40.60 -9.02
CA PRO A 131 7.05 -41.62 -8.94
C PRO A 131 6.92 -42.28 -7.56
N LYS A 132 8.07 -42.49 -6.88
CA LYS A 132 8.13 -43.04 -5.52
C LYS A 132 7.39 -42.22 -4.45
N TYR A 133 7.10 -40.93 -4.69
CA TYR A 133 6.43 -40.04 -3.73
C TYR A 133 5.00 -39.68 -4.10
N LYS A 134 4.53 -40.08 -5.29
CA LYS A 134 3.24 -39.66 -5.83
C LYS A 134 2.05 -40.04 -4.93
N ASN A 135 2.16 -41.16 -4.21
CA ASN A 135 1.14 -41.61 -3.24
C ASN A 135 1.01 -40.70 -2.01
N SER A 136 2.03 -39.89 -1.72
CA SER A 136 2.02 -38.93 -0.59
C SER A 136 1.64 -37.51 -1.00
N LEU A 137 1.39 -37.28 -2.30
CA LEU A 137 1.09 -35.97 -2.85
C LEU A 137 -0.29 -35.50 -2.37
N LYS A 138 -0.34 -34.30 -1.80
CA LYS A 138 -1.56 -33.68 -1.27
C LYS A 138 -1.61 -32.22 -1.67
N LYS A 139 -2.82 -31.70 -1.88
CA LYS A 139 -3.05 -30.27 -2.11
C LYS A 139 -2.88 -29.51 -0.79
N PHE A 140 -2.18 -28.39 -0.82
CA PHE A 140 -2.09 -27.43 0.29
C PHE A 140 -3.37 -26.59 0.28
N GLN A 141 -4.15 -26.67 1.36
CA GLN A 141 -5.41 -25.94 1.55
C GLN A 141 -5.16 -24.61 2.25
#